data_AF-H9CN23-F1
#
_entry.id   AF-H9CN23-F1
#
_cell.length_a   1.000
_cell.length_b   1.000
_cell.length_c   1.000
_cell.angle_alpha   90.00
_cell.angle_beta   90.00
_cell.angle_gamma   90.00
#
_symmetry.space_group_name_H-M   'P 1'
#
loop_
_entity.id
_entity.type
_entity.pdbx_description
1 polymer ?
#
loop_
_entity_poly.entity_id
_entity_poly.type
_entity_poly.pdbx_seq_one_letter_code
_entity_poly.pdbx_strand_id
1 'polypeptide(L)'
;VEVLRGLLKSPVPLLLGVLGQFLVMPLYAYCVSRLASLPKALSLGLVITCSAPGGGGGYLYSLLLGGDVTLAISMTLVSTVVAAAAMPLSSALYGQLLGVHAALHVPFVKILGTLLFIAIPISLGMLVKLRLPALTQVLLALIRPFSFVLIIGGIFMAYQMGASILANV
;
A
#
# COMPACT_ATOMS: atom_id res chain seq x y z
N VAL A 1 7.94 -5.19 -19.60
CA VAL A 1 9.09 -6.06 -19.26
C VAL A 1 10.40 -5.34 -19.44
N GLU A 2 10.58 -4.55 -20.52
CA GLU A 2 11.76 -3.71 -20.72
C GLU A 2 11.99 -2.68 -19.61
N VAL A 3 10.93 -2.03 -19.11
CA VAL A 3 11.01 -1.10 -17.98
C VAL A 3 11.56 -1.77 -16.71
N LEU A 4 11.06 -2.97 -16.36
CA LEU A 4 11.56 -3.77 -15.24
C LEU A 4 13.01 -4.22 -15.45
N ARG A 5 13.40 -4.55 -16.69
CA ARG A 5 14.79 -4.86 -17.04
C ARG A 5 15.71 -3.64 -16.94
N GLY A 6 15.21 -2.44 -17.24
CA GLY A 6 15.95 -1.18 -17.06
C GLY A 6 16.19 -0.87 -15.58
N LEU A 7 15.20 -1.11 -14.72
CA LEU A 7 15.34 -0.92 -13.27
C LEU A 7 16.31 -1.90 -12.63
N LEU A 8 16.43 -3.12 -13.16
CA LEU A 8 17.46 -4.09 -12.72
C LEU A 8 18.89 -3.59 -13.00
N LYS A 9 19.09 -2.66 -13.95
CA LYS A 9 20.41 -2.07 -14.23
C LYS A 9 20.79 -0.96 -13.23
N SER A 10 19.81 -0.28 -12.64
CA SER A 10 20.01 0.75 -11.61
C SER A 10 18.93 0.64 -10.52
N PRO A 11 19.02 -0.35 -9.62
CA PRO A 11 17.97 -0.61 -8.63
C PRO A 11 17.99 0.34 -7.44
N VAL A 12 19.01 1.19 -7.30
CA VAL A 12 19.21 2.07 -6.14
C VAL A 12 17.99 2.96 -5.85
N PRO A 13 17.38 3.68 -6.81
CA PRO A 13 16.22 4.53 -6.54
C PRO A 13 14.99 3.73 -6.12
N LEU A 14 14.83 2.54 -6.69
CA LEU A 14 13.72 1.63 -6.36
C LEU A 14 13.86 1.09 -4.93
N LEU A 15 15.05 0.65 -4.55
CA LEU A 15 15.35 0.14 -3.21
C LEU A 15 15.16 1.22 -2.14
N LEU A 16 15.66 2.44 -2.40
CA LEU A 16 15.45 3.58 -1.50
C LEU A 16 13.96 3.92 -1.34
N GLY A 17 13.19 3.89 -2.43
CA GLY A 17 11.75 4.09 -2.38
C GLY A 17 11.04 3.03 -1.54
N VAL A 18 11.37 1.75 -1.73
CA VAL A 18 10.77 0.64 -0.96
C VAL A 18 11.15 0.72 0.52
N LEU A 19 12.42 1.01 0.83
CA LEU A 19 12.88 1.19 2.22
C LEU A 19 12.19 2.40 2.88
N GLY A 20 12.07 3.52 2.16
CA GLY A 20 11.30 4.67 2.65
C GLY A 20 9.85 4.32 2.95
N GLN A 21 9.19 3.61 2.02
CA GLN A 21 7.76 3.28 2.13
C GLN A 21 7.46 2.32 3.26
N PHE A 22 8.25 1.27 3.46
CA PHE A 22 7.93 0.21 4.42
C PHE A 22 8.74 0.28 5.73
N LEU A 23 9.77 1.10 5.79
CA LEU A 23 10.57 1.30 7.00
C LEU A 23 10.32 2.68 7.61
N VAL A 24 10.51 3.74 6.82
CA VAL A 24 10.46 5.13 7.32
C VAL A 24 9.03 5.58 7.60
N MET A 25 8.09 5.32 6.70
CA MET A 25 6.68 5.72 6.89
C MET A 25 6.00 5.07 8.10
N PRO A 26 6.11 3.75 8.35
CA PRO A 26 5.53 3.13 9.54
C PRO A 26 6.18 3.62 10.83
N LEU A 27 7.50 3.84 10.82
CA LEU A 27 8.22 4.38 11.96
C LEU A 27 7.78 5.81 12.26
N TYR A 28 7.64 6.64 11.23
CA TYR A 28 7.12 7.99 11.34
C TYR A 28 5.70 7.99 11.95
N ALA A 29 4.81 7.13 11.45
CA ALA A 29 3.46 6.99 11.97
C ALA A 29 3.45 6.59 13.46
N TYR A 30 4.31 5.65 13.86
CA TYR A 30 4.46 5.26 15.26
C TYR A 30 4.96 6.42 16.13
N CYS A 31 5.98 7.15 15.68
CA CYS A 31 6.49 8.31 16.42
C CYS A 31 5.43 9.40 16.58
N VAL A 32 4.72 9.73 15.49
CA VAL A 32 3.61 10.70 15.52
C VAL A 32 2.49 10.24 16.44
N SER A 33 2.13 8.96 16.42
CA SER A 33 1.06 8.44 17.28
C SER A 33 1.43 8.52 18.76
N ARG A 34 2.72 8.34 19.10
CA ARG A 34 3.24 8.50 20.46
C ARG A 34 3.28 9.97 20.89
N LEU A 35 3.73 10.87 20.02
CA LEU A 35 3.75 12.32 20.28
C LEU A 35 2.34 12.88 20.48
N ALA A 36 1.39 12.44 19.65
CA ALA A 36 -0.01 12.83 19.73
C ALA A 36 -0.82 12.06 20.80
N SER A 37 -0.17 11.17 21.58
CA SER A 37 -0.80 10.35 22.63
C SER A 37 -2.08 9.63 22.17
N LEU A 38 -2.07 9.10 20.93
CA LEU A 38 -3.25 8.46 20.35
C LEU A 38 -3.59 7.15 21.08
N PRO A 39 -4.89 6.82 21.23
CA PRO A 39 -5.33 5.51 21.69
C PRO A 39 -4.66 4.38 20.90
N LYS A 40 -4.37 3.25 21.57
CA LYS A 40 -3.60 2.16 20.97
C LYS A 40 -4.21 1.62 19.66
N ALA A 41 -5.54 1.55 19.59
CA ALA A 41 -6.25 1.11 18.37
C ALA A 41 -6.03 2.09 17.20
N LEU A 42 -6.10 3.39 17.45
CA LEU A 42 -5.87 4.44 16.45
C LEU A 42 -4.40 4.50 16.03
N SER A 43 -3.48 4.33 16.99
CA SER A 43 -2.04 4.22 16.71
C SER A 43 -1.73 3.05 15.76
N LEU A 44 -2.31 1.88 16.02
CA LEU A 44 -2.13 0.71 15.15
C LEU A 44 -2.74 0.93 13.77
N GLY A 45 -3.94 1.52 13.70
CA GLY A 45 -4.60 1.89 12.44
C GLY A 45 -3.75 2.86 11.61
N LEU A 46 -3.14 3.87 12.25
CA LEU A 46 -2.26 4.84 11.60
C LEU A 46 -1.02 4.15 11.02
N VAL A 47 -0.35 3.30 11.80
CA VAL A 47 0.85 2.56 11.34
C VAL A 47 0.52 1.62 10.18
N ILE A 48 -0.59 0.89 10.23
CA ILE A 48 -1.01 0.00 9.15
C ILE A 48 -1.32 0.81 7.88
N THR A 49 -1.99 1.96 8.03
CA THR A 49 -2.29 2.86 6.91
C THR A 49 -1.01 3.37 6.25
N CYS A 50 -0.02 3.80 7.04
CA CYS A 50 1.27 4.25 6.53
C CYS A 50 2.15 3.11 5.99
N SER A 51 1.85 1.86 6.35
CA SER A 51 2.51 0.67 5.79
C SER A 51 1.92 0.23 4.45
N ALA A 52 0.85 0.87 3.97
CA ALA A 52 0.23 0.54 2.70
C ALA A 52 1.16 0.89 1.52
N PRO A 53 1.08 0.15 0.39
CA PRO A 53 1.85 0.49 -0.81
C PRO A 53 1.38 1.83 -1.39
N GLY A 54 2.26 2.47 -2.15
CA GLY A 54 1.92 3.73 -2.83
C GLY A 54 0.78 3.57 -3.82
N GLY A 55 -0.22 4.46 -3.75
CA GLY A 55 -1.37 4.47 -4.65
C GLY A 55 -1.17 5.28 -5.93
N GLY A 56 -2.17 5.27 -6.82
CA GLY A 56 -2.09 5.89 -8.14
C GLY A 56 -1.88 7.42 -8.18
N GLY A 57 -1.96 8.13 -7.05
CA GLY A 57 -1.61 9.56 -7.01
C GLY A 57 -0.12 9.83 -7.27
N GLY A 58 0.77 8.92 -6.87
CA GLY A 58 2.22 9.16 -6.87
C GLY A 58 2.83 9.44 -8.25
N TYR A 59 2.38 8.73 -9.29
CA TYR A 59 2.87 8.96 -10.65
C TYR A 59 2.36 10.28 -11.25
N LEU A 60 1.19 10.78 -10.82
CA LEU A 60 0.65 12.06 -11.27
C LEU A 60 1.49 13.21 -10.69
N TYR A 61 1.85 13.13 -9.41
CA TYR A 61 2.76 14.10 -8.79
C TYR A 61 4.15 14.05 -9.43
N SER A 62 4.66 12.85 -9.73
CA SER A 62 5.91 12.70 -10.48
C SER A 62 5.85 13.40 -11.84
N LEU A 63 4.74 13.25 -12.58
CA LEU A 63 4.53 13.94 -13.85
C LEU A 63 4.48 15.47 -13.69
N LEU A 64 3.72 15.97 -12.71
CA LEU A 64 3.56 17.41 -12.46
C LEU A 64 4.86 18.09 -12.02
N LEU A 65 5.70 17.37 -11.29
CA LEU A 65 6.98 17.87 -10.78
C LEU A 65 8.16 17.63 -11.74
N GLY A 66 7.91 17.12 -12.95
CA GLY A 66 8.96 16.82 -13.93
C GLY A 66 9.87 15.64 -13.54
N GLY A 67 9.39 14.76 -12.65
CA GLY A 67 10.07 13.55 -12.22
C GLY A 67 9.89 12.36 -13.18
N ASP A 68 10.58 11.26 -12.87
CA ASP A 68 10.50 10.03 -13.66
C ASP A 68 9.21 9.24 -13.37
N VAL A 69 8.21 9.43 -14.24
CA VAL A 69 6.92 8.73 -14.21
C VAL A 69 7.11 7.21 -14.38
N THR A 70 8.10 6.78 -15.16
CA THR A 70 8.38 5.37 -15.39
C THR A 70 8.88 4.70 -14.12
N LEU A 71 9.76 5.39 -13.38
CA LEU A 71 10.22 4.96 -12.06
C LEU A 71 9.05 4.94 -11.06
N ALA A 72 8.21 5.98 -11.03
CA ALA A 72 7.07 6.05 -10.11
C ALA A 72 6.08 4.90 -10.31
N ILE A 73 5.68 4.62 -11.56
CA ILE A 73 4.79 3.50 -11.90
C ILE A 73 5.42 2.17 -11.48
N SER A 74 6.72 2.01 -11.69
CA SER A 74 7.41 0.77 -11.36
C SER A 74 7.58 0.57 -9.86
N MET A 75 7.84 1.66 -9.11
CA MET A 75 7.83 1.63 -7.66
C MET A 75 6.46 1.22 -7.12
N THR A 76 5.36 1.73 -7.69
CA THR A 76 4.00 1.30 -7.30
C THR A 76 3.79 -0.20 -7.52
N LEU A 77 4.22 -0.74 -8.67
CA LEU A 77 4.11 -2.18 -8.94
C LEU A 77 4.91 -3.02 -7.93
N VAL A 78 6.18 -2.65 -7.70
CA VAL A 78 7.06 -3.39 -6.79
C VAL A 78 6.58 -3.26 -5.34
N SER A 79 6.22 -2.06 -4.90
CA SER A 79 5.70 -1.84 -3.55
C SER A 79 4.39 -2.57 -3.31
N THR A 80 3.50 -2.70 -4.30
CA THR A 80 2.27 -3.48 -4.15
C THR A 80 2.56 -4.97 -3.86
N VAL A 81 3.57 -5.53 -4.52
CA VAL A 81 4.02 -6.91 -4.25
C VAL A 81 4.70 -7.01 -2.88
N VAL A 82 5.58 -6.05 -2.54
CA VAL A 82 6.30 -6.03 -1.24
C VAL A 82 5.33 -5.83 -0.08
N ALA A 83 4.30 -4.99 -0.24
CA ALA A 83 3.28 -4.71 0.77
C ALA A 83 2.58 -5.97 1.27
N ALA A 84 2.42 -6.95 0.39
CA ALA A 84 1.79 -8.20 0.72
C ALA A 84 2.52 -8.90 1.90
N ALA A 85 3.85 -8.83 1.95
CA ALA A 85 4.65 -9.30 3.08
C ALA A 85 4.93 -8.21 4.15
N ALA A 86 5.13 -6.97 3.73
CA ALA A 86 5.53 -5.88 4.61
C ALA A 86 4.40 -5.36 5.52
N MET A 87 3.16 -5.26 5.04
CA MET A 87 2.03 -4.78 5.86
C MET A 87 1.74 -5.69 7.06
N PRO A 88 1.67 -7.03 6.92
CA PRO A 88 1.50 -7.90 8.07
C PRO A 88 2.68 -7.88 9.03
N LEU A 89 3.92 -7.77 8.50
CA LEU A 89 5.11 -7.67 9.32
C LEU A 89 5.10 -6.40 10.19
N SER A 90 4.78 -5.25 9.60
CA SER A 90 4.60 -3.99 10.33
C SER A 90 3.47 -4.10 11.36
N SER A 91 2.33 -4.72 11.00
CA SER A 91 1.22 -4.91 11.93
C SER A 91 1.63 -5.77 13.14
N ALA A 92 2.40 -6.84 12.95
CA ALA A 92 2.87 -7.68 14.03
C ALA A 92 3.87 -6.94 14.93
N LEU A 93 4.86 -6.28 14.32
CA LEU A 93 5.91 -5.55 15.04
C LEU A 93 5.31 -4.43 15.89
N TYR A 94 4.56 -3.51 15.28
CA TYR A 94 4.02 -2.35 15.98
C TYR A 94 2.83 -2.71 16.87
N GLY A 95 2.11 -3.79 16.58
CA GLY A 95 1.13 -4.38 17.48
C GLY A 95 1.74 -4.81 18.82
N GLN A 96 2.94 -5.41 18.78
CA GLN A 96 3.71 -5.75 19.98
C GLN A 96 4.19 -4.50 20.72
N LEU A 97 4.80 -3.54 20.01
CA LEU A 97 5.30 -2.30 20.62
C LEU A 97 4.20 -1.49 21.32
N LEU A 98 2.98 -1.47 20.76
CA LEU A 98 1.84 -0.74 21.33
C LEU A 98 1.12 -1.53 22.44
N GLY A 99 1.51 -2.79 22.69
CA GLY A 99 0.90 -3.63 23.71
C GLY A 99 -0.59 -3.91 23.44
N VAL A 100 -0.95 -4.11 22.16
CA VAL A 100 -2.31 -4.47 21.71
C VAL A 100 -2.50 -6.01 21.69
N HIS A 101 -1.42 -6.76 21.89
CA HIS A 101 -1.40 -8.23 21.86
C HIS A 101 -2.25 -8.94 22.92
N ALA A 102 -2.74 -8.27 23.96
CA ALA A 102 -3.57 -8.91 24.98
C ALA A 102 -4.97 -9.34 24.45
N ALA A 103 -5.38 -8.89 23.25
CA ALA A 103 -6.71 -9.21 22.69
C ALA A 103 -6.69 -9.92 21.32
N LEU A 104 -5.55 -10.03 20.63
CA LEU A 104 -5.48 -10.58 19.27
C LEU A 104 -4.29 -11.54 19.14
N HIS A 105 -4.58 -12.84 19.28
CA HIS A 105 -3.72 -13.90 18.77
C HIS A 105 -3.47 -13.63 17.28
N VAL A 106 -2.26 -13.18 16.92
CA VAL A 106 -1.88 -12.90 15.54
C VAL A 106 -1.87 -14.24 14.79
N PRO A 107 -2.88 -14.55 13.95
CA PRO A 107 -2.98 -15.84 13.33
C PRO A 107 -2.11 -15.80 12.08
N PHE A 108 -0.84 -16.17 12.24
CA PHE A 108 0.17 -16.22 11.19
C PHE A 108 -0.33 -16.95 9.93
N VAL A 109 -1.11 -18.02 10.11
CA VAL A 109 -1.74 -18.79 9.03
C VAL A 109 -2.78 -17.98 8.25
N LYS A 110 -3.55 -17.13 8.94
CA LYS A 110 -4.57 -16.28 8.32
C LYS A 110 -3.92 -15.16 7.51
N ILE A 111 -2.82 -14.61 8.02
CA ILE A 111 -1.97 -13.63 7.33
C ILE A 111 -1.34 -14.23 6.07
N LEU A 112 -0.76 -15.42 6.17
CA LEU A 112 -0.17 -16.11 5.02
C LEU A 112 -1.24 -16.47 3.98
N GLY A 113 -2.44 -16.84 4.45
CA GLY A 113 -3.61 -17.09 3.61
C GLY A 113 -4.07 -15.85 2.84
N THR A 114 -4.20 -14.69 3.49
CA THR A 114 -4.53 -13.43 2.79
C THR A 114 -3.41 -13.00 1.85
N LEU A 115 -2.15 -13.21 2.23
CA LEU A 115 -1.00 -12.93 1.37
C LEU A 115 -1.07 -13.73 0.06
N LEU A 116 -1.29 -15.04 0.15
CA LEU A 116 -1.52 -15.90 -1.03
C LEU A 116 -2.75 -15.46 -1.83
N PHE A 117 -3.85 -15.15 -1.14
CA PHE A 117 -5.09 -14.71 -1.78
C PHE A 117 -4.94 -13.41 -2.58
N ILE A 118 -4.05 -12.49 -2.16
CA ILE A 118 -3.75 -11.25 -2.86
C ILE A 118 -2.68 -11.46 -3.95
N ALA A 119 -1.66 -12.27 -3.67
CA ALA A 119 -0.54 -12.51 -4.58
C ALA A 119 -0.97 -13.25 -5.87
N ILE A 120 -1.91 -14.19 -5.77
CA ILE A 120 -2.44 -14.97 -6.90
C ILE A 120 -3.10 -14.08 -7.96
N PRO A 121 -4.13 -13.26 -7.66
CA PRO A 121 -4.81 -12.43 -8.65
C PRO A 121 -3.91 -11.34 -9.22
N ILE A 122 -2.98 -10.78 -8.44
CA ILE A 122 -1.99 -9.81 -8.94
C ILE A 122 -1.10 -10.48 -9.98
N SER A 123 -0.57 -11.66 -9.66
CA SER A 123 0.29 -12.43 -10.56
C SER A 123 -0.46 -12.86 -11.82
N LEU A 124 -1.74 -13.26 -11.69
CA LEU A 124 -2.62 -13.59 -12.80
C LEU A 124 -2.88 -12.38 -13.70
N GLY A 125 -3.21 -11.22 -13.11
CA GLY A 125 -3.41 -9.96 -13.84
C GLY A 125 -2.17 -9.51 -14.61
N MET A 126 -0.99 -9.69 -14.00
CA MET A 126 0.29 -9.43 -14.68
C MET A 126 0.53 -10.40 -15.85
N LEU A 127 0.18 -11.67 -15.69
CA LEU A 127 0.32 -12.69 -16.74
C LEU A 127 -0.63 -12.44 -17.91
N VAL A 128 -1.88 -12.08 -17.64
CA VAL A 128 -2.88 -11.70 -18.67
C VAL A 128 -2.40 -10.47 -19.44
N LYS A 129 -1.85 -9.46 -18.73
CA LYS A 129 -1.23 -8.28 -19.36
C LYS A 129 -0.09 -8.65 -20.31
N LEU A 130 0.68 -9.68 -19.99
CA LEU A 130 1.80 -10.14 -20.82
C LEU A 130 1.34 -10.92 -22.04
N ARG A 131 0.37 -11.83 -21.87
CA ARG A 131 -0.03 -12.79 -22.90
C ARG A 131 -1.13 -12.27 -23.83
N LEU A 132 -1.99 -11.37 -23.34
CA LEU A 132 -3.18 -10.91 -24.05
C LEU A 132 -3.33 -9.37 -23.95
N PRO A 133 -2.47 -8.60 -24.64
CA PRO A 133 -2.49 -7.13 -24.57
C PRO A 133 -3.79 -6.52 -25.09
N ALA A 134 -4.44 -7.15 -26.08
CA ALA A 134 -5.73 -6.68 -26.62
C ALA A 134 -6.88 -6.75 -25.60
N LEU A 135 -6.98 -7.86 -24.85
CA LEU A 135 -7.93 -8.01 -23.74
C LEU A 135 -7.65 -7.03 -22.60
N THR A 136 -6.37 -6.75 -22.36
CA THR A 136 -5.94 -5.79 -21.32
C THR A 136 -6.42 -4.38 -21.63
N GLN A 137 -6.43 -3.95 -22.89
CA GLN A 137 -6.92 -2.62 -23.28
C GLN A 137 -8.42 -2.46 -22.98
N VAL A 138 -9.22 -3.49 -23.26
CA VAL A 138 -10.66 -3.50 -22.96
C VAL A 138 -10.91 -3.50 -21.45
N LEU A 139 -10.20 -4.36 -20.70
CA LEU A 139 -10.31 -4.39 -19.24
C LEU A 139 -9.89 -3.06 -18.60
N LEU A 140 -8.81 -2.44 -19.07
CA LEU A 140 -8.36 -1.15 -18.56
C LEU A 140 -9.38 -0.03 -18.83
N ALA A 141 -10.04 -0.04 -19.98
CA ALA A 141 -11.08 0.94 -20.30
C ALA A 141 -12.28 0.83 -19.34
N LEU A 142 -12.63 -0.38 -18.90
CA LEU A 142 -13.70 -0.62 -17.93
C LEU A 142 -13.27 -0.34 -16.48
N ILE A 143 -12.05 -0.75 -16.11
CA ILE A 143 -11.53 -0.62 -14.74
C ILE A 143 -11.29 0.85 -14.37
N ARG A 144 -10.81 1.69 -15.31
CA ARG A 144 -10.50 3.10 -15.04
C ARG A 144 -11.65 3.90 -14.43
N PRO A 145 -12.86 3.97 -15.01
CA PRO A 145 -13.97 4.69 -14.41
C PRO A 145 -14.41 4.06 -13.08
N PHE A 146 -14.38 2.73 -12.96
CA PHE A 146 -14.74 2.03 -11.74
C PHE A 146 -13.77 2.34 -10.57
N SER A 147 -12.46 2.37 -10.84
CA SER A 147 -11.44 2.77 -9.87
C SER A 147 -11.61 4.22 -9.43
N PHE A 148 -12.00 5.12 -10.33
CA PHE A 148 -12.24 6.52 -10.00
C PHE A 148 -13.42 6.66 -9.02
N VAL A 149 -14.52 5.95 -9.29
CA VAL A 149 -15.70 5.91 -8.41
C VAL A 149 -15.35 5.31 -7.05
N LEU A 150 -14.58 4.21 -7.01
CA LEU A 150 -14.14 3.59 -5.76
C LEU A 150 -13.23 4.50 -4.94
N ILE A 151 -12.33 5.26 -5.56
CA ILE A 151 -11.47 6.22 -4.86
C ILE A 151 -12.31 7.33 -4.23
N ILE A 152 -13.24 7.93 -4.98
CA ILE A 152 -14.13 8.98 -4.45
C ILE A 152 -14.98 8.42 -3.30
N GLY A 153 -15.56 7.24 -3.48
CA GLY A 153 -16.34 6.57 -2.45
C GLY A 153 -15.52 6.25 -1.20
N GLY A 154 -14.27 5.80 -1.38
CA GLY A 154 -13.34 5.53 -0.30
C GLY A 154 -12.95 6.79 0.49
N ILE A 155 -12.67 7.91 -0.20
CA ILE A 155 -12.39 9.20 0.44
C ILE A 155 -13.61 9.67 1.24
N PHE A 156 -14.81 9.56 0.66
CA PHE A 156 -16.06 9.93 1.33
C PHE A 156 -16.30 9.10 2.59
N MET A 157 -16.12 7.77 2.51
CA MET A 157 -16.22 6.86 3.65
C MET A 157 -15.19 7.19 4.74
N ALA A 158 -13.93 7.42 4.35
CA ALA A 158 -12.86 7.75 5.29
C ALA A 158 -13.14 9.08 6.02
N TYR A 159 -13.63 10.09 5.31
CA TYR A 159 -14.05 11.35 5.91
C TYR A 159 -15.19 11.14 6.92
N GLN A 160 -16.20 10.35 6.56
CA GLN A 160 -17.34 10.08 7.43
C GLN A 160 -16.91 9.30 8.69
N MET A 161 -16.05 8.28 8.54
CA MET A 161 -15.48 7.55 9.67
C MET A 161 -14.65 8.46 10.57
N GLY A 162 -13.77 9.28 10.00
CA GLY A 162 -12.95 10.23 10.77
C GLY A 162 -13.81 11.22 11.57
N ALA A 163 -14.85 11.78 10.96
CA ALA A 163 -15.79 12.67 11.62
C ALA A 163 -16.54 11.97 12.77
N SER A 164 -16.99 10.71 12.56
CA SER A 164 -17.67 9.94 13.60
C SER A 164 -16.77 9.60 14.79
N ILE A 165 -15.48 9.34 14.56
CA ILE A 165 -14.52 9.03 15.62
C ILE A 165 -14.23 10.30 16.44
N LEU A 166 -14.02 11.45 15.79
CA LEU A 166 -13.80 12.71 16.51
C LEU A 166 -15.05 13.20 17.27
N ALA A 167 -16.25 12.88 16.79
CA ALA A 167 -17.49 13.26 17.48
C ALA A 167 -17.79 12.41 18.73
N ASN A 168 -17.17 11.23 18.86
CA ASN A 168 -17.36 10.30 19.98
C ASN A 168 -16.16 10.24 20.95
N VAL A 169 -15.19 11.15 20.80
CA VAL A 169 -14.06 11.38 21.73
C VAL A 169 -14.32 12.68 22.47
#